data_AF-A0A1N6DN23-F1
#
_entry.id   AF-A0A1N6DN23-F1
#
_cell.length_a   1.000
_cell.length_b   1.000
_cell.length_c   1.000
_cell.angle_alpha   90.00
_cell.angle_beta   90.00
_cell.angle_gamma   90.00
#
_symmetry.space_group_name_H-M   'P 1'
#
loop_
_entity.id
_entity.type
_entity.pdbx_description
1 polymer ?
#
loop_
_entity_poly.entity_id
_entity_poly.type
_entity_poly.pdbx_seq_one_letter_code
_entity_poly.pdbx_strand_id
1 'polypeptide(L)'
;MPTNYEAIGRCAKLQEQIDALSLKRNHAITELRRQLHGTMGGNAPRNVVYTFDPEKAHANLRALEHANAELMAAISEFNEYAAEGEKPPYQVVAPRE
;
A
#
# COMPACT_ATOMS: atom_id res chain seq x y z
N MET A 1 -0.61 -29.88 -19.66
CA MET A 1 0.58 -29.04 -19.93
C MET A 1 1.61 -29.35 -18.84
N PRO A 2 2.92 -29.31 -19.11
CA PRO A 2 3.92 -29.48 -18.07
C PRO A 2 3.80 -28.36 -17.03
N THR A 3 3.92 -28.70 -15.75
CA THR A 3 3.88 -27.73 -14.64
C THR A 3 5.05 -26.75 -14.75
N ASN A 4 4.76 -25.44 -14.81
CA ASN A 4 5.80 -24.41 -14.87
C ASN A 4 6.28 -24.04 -13.46
N TYR A 5 7.27 -24.78 -12.96
CA TYR A 5 7.85 -24.56 -11.62
C TYR A 5 8.52 -23.19 -11.46
N GLU A 6 9.03 -22.58 -12.53
CA GLU A 6 9.59 -21.22 -12.47
C GLU A 6 8.48 -20.19 -12.21
N ALA A 7 7.37 -20.27 -12.94
CA ALA A 7 6.21 -19.39 -12.74
C ALA A 7 5.65 -19.53 -11.32
N ILE A 8 5.54 -20.76 -10.80
CA ILE A 8 5.12 -21.02 -9.41
C ILE A 8 6.06 -20.31 -8.41
N GLY A 9 7.37 -20.43 -8.59
CA GLY A 9 8.37 -19.80 -7.73
C GLY A 9 8.32 -18.26 -7.80
N ARG A 10 8.17 -17.69 -9.01
CA ARG A 10 8.01 -16.23 -9.18
C ARG A 10 6.74 -15.73 -8.51
N CYS A 11 5.61 -16.40 -8.71
CA CYS A 11 4.35 -16.05 -8.05
C CYS A 11 4.48 -16.06 -6.53
N ALA A 12 5.16 -17.06 -5.93
CA ALA A 12 5.36 -17.12 -4.48
C ALA A 12 6.17 -15.92 -3.97
N LYS A 13 7.28 -15.59 -4.62
CA LYS A 13 8.11 -14.42 -4.25
C LYS A 13 7.37 -13.09 -4.42
N LEU A 14 6.65 -12.94 -5.54
CA LEU A 14 5.85 -11.74 -5.80
C LEU A 14 4.71 -11.58 -4.80
N GLN A 15 4.11 -12.70 -4.35
CA GLN A 15 3.09 -12.68 -3.32
C GLN A 15 3.63 -12.16 -1.98
N GLU A 16 4.80 -12.65 -1.53
CA GLU A 16 5.47 -12.11 -0.34
C GLU A 16 5.79 -10.61 -0.47
N GLN A 17 6.22 -10.17 -1.66
CA GLN A 17 6.50 -8.77 -1.93
C GLN A 17 5.23 -7.91 -1.90
N ILE A 18 4.13 -8.38 -2.49
CA ILE A 18 2.82 -7.72 -2.49
C ILE A 18 2.33 -7.54 -1.04
N ASP A 19 2.45 -8.57 -0.20
CA ASP A 19 2.04 -8.51 1.21
C ASP A 19 2.85 -7.47 1.99
N ALA A 20 4.17 -7.44 1.80
CA ALA A 20 5.05 -6.46 2.43
C ALA A 20 4.74 -5.02 1.97
N LEU A 21 4.51 -4.80 0.67
CA LEU A 21 4.16 -3.50 0.12
C LEU A 21 2.77 -3.03 0.57
N SER A 22 1.81 -3.95 0.68
CA SER A 22 0.48 -3.67 1.24
C SER A 22 0.56 -3.20 2.69
N LEU A 23 1.40 -3.85 3.51
CA LEU A 23 1.64 -3.44 4.90
C LEU A 23 2.28 -2.04 4.96
N LYS A 24 3.31 -1.79 4.15
CA LYS A 24 4.00 -0.49 4.04
C LYS A 24 3.01 0.63 3.67
N ARG A 25 2.16 0.41 2.67
CA ARG A 25 1.10 1.34 2.24
C ARG A 25 0.11 1.62 3.38
N ASN A 26 -0.38 0.58 4.06
CA ASN A 26 -1.34 0.73 5.15
C ASN A 26 -0.75 1.48 6.36
N HIS A 27 0.54 1.29 6.64
CA HIS A 27 1.25 2.06 7.66
C HIS A 27 1.31 3.55 7.32
N ALA A 28 1.68 3.90 6.08
CA ALA A 28 1.71 5.29 5.62
C ALA A 28 0.34 5.98 5.71
N ILE A 29 -0.75 5.27 5.35
CA ILE A 29 -2.13 5.76 5.51
C ILE A 29 -2.46 6.03 6.99
N THR A 30 -2.04 5.13 7.88
CA THR A 30 -2.29 5.25 9.33
C THR A 30 -1.57 6.47 9.91
N GLU A 31 -0.31 6.71 9.51
CA GLU A 31 0.45 7.88 9.95
C GLU A 31 -0.16 9.20 9.47
N LEU A 32 -0.61 9.26 8.22
CA LEU A 32 -1.35 10.42 7.68
C LEU A 32 -2.63 10.68 8.48
N ARG A 33 -3.43 9.64 8.74
CA ARG A 33 -4.65 9.75 9.56
C ARG A 33 -4.34 10.22 10.97
N ARG A 34 -3.26 9.74 11.59
CA ARG A 34 -2.83 10.15 12.94
C ARG A 34 -2.48 11.64 13.00
N GLN A 35 -1.76 12.17 12.01
CA GLN A 35 -1.45 13.59 11.91
C GLN A 35 -2.71 14.45 11.74
N LEU A 36 -3.67 13.99 10.93
CA LEU A 36 -4.95 14.67 10.71
C LEU A 36 -5.85 14.62 11.95
N HIS A 37 -5.98 13.47 12.62
CA HIS A 37 -6.78 13.37 13.84
C HIS A 37 -6.18 14.17 15.00
N GLY A 38 -4.84 14.22 15.11
CA GLY A 38 -4.15 15.04 16.10
C GLY A 38 -4.37 16.55 15.93
N THR A 39 -4.79 16.99 14.73
CA THR A 39 -5.08 18.39 14.41
C THR A 39 -6.59 18.69 14.40
N MET A 40 -7.45 17.71 14.15
CA MET A 40 -8.92 17.87 14.06
C MET A 40 -9.70 17.79 15.39
N GLY A 41 -9.01 17.80 16.54
CA GLY A 41 -9.53 18.24 17.84
C GLY A 41 -10.93 17.74 18.26
N GLY A 42 -10.99 16.55 18.88
CA GLY A 42 -12.24 16.08 19.53
C GLY A 42 -12.44 16.57 20.97
N ASN A 43 -11.37 16.90 21.69
CA ASN A 43 -11.39 17.33 23.11
C ASN A 43 -10.11 18.08 23.47
N ALA A 44 -9.80 19.14 22.72
CA ALA A 44 -8.64 19.97 23.00
C ALA A 44 -8.83 20.71 24.34
N PRO A 45 -7.85 20.71 25.25
CA PRO A 45 -7.88 21.60 26.40
C PRO A 45 -8.02 23.06 25.93
N ARG A 46 -8.81 23.89 26.65
CA ARG A 46 -8.84 25.34 26.39
C ARG A 46 -7.40 25.87 26.44
N ASN A 47 -7.00 26.58 25.38
CA ASN A 47 -5.66 27.17 25.14
C ASN A 47 -4.61 26.28 24.45
N VAL A 48 -5.00 25.17 23.82
CA VAL A 48 -4.09 24.40 22.94
C VAL A 48 -4.31 24.78 21.48
N VAL A 49 -3.27 25.29 20.82
CA VAL A 49 -3.24 25.47 19.36
C VAL A 49 -2.52 24.27 18.76
N TYR A 50 -3.20 23.49 17.93
CA TYR A 50 -2.56 22.40 17.22
C TYR A 50 -1.81 22.92 16.00
N THR A 51 -0.55 22.54 15.86
CA THR A 51 0.26 22.82 14.68
C THR A 51 0.18 21.64 13.72
N PHE A 52 -0.14 21.92 12.46
CA PHE A 52 0.02 20.96 11.37
C PHE A 52 1.43 21.07 10.80
N ASP A 53 2.09 19.94 10.58
CA ASP A 53 3.39 19.87 9.93
C ASP A 53 3.20 19.50 8.45
N PRO A 54 3.16 20.49 7.54
CA PRO A 54 2.89 20.25 6.13
C PRO A 54 4.03 19.53 5.41
N GLU A 55 5.28 19.71 5.85
CA GLU A 55 6.44 19.04 5.26
C GLU A 55 6.39 17.55 5.55
N LYS A 56 6.11 17.18 6.80
CA LYS A 56 5.97 15.78 7.19
C LYS A 56 4.74 15.13 6.53
N ALA A 57 3.62 15.85 6.42
CA ALA A 57 2.46 15.35 5.67
C ALA A 57 2.79 15.13 4.19
N HIS A 58 3.52 16.05 3.56
CA HIS A 58 3.94 15.90 2.17
C HIS A 58 4.91 14.73 1.97
N ALA A 59 5.86 14.54 2.90
CA ALA A 59 6.77 13.39 2.88
C ALA A 59 6.00 12.06 3.00
N ASN A 60 5.02 11.99 3.90
CA ASN A 60 4.17 10.81 4.07
C ASN A 60 3.30 10.52 2.82
N LEU A 61 2.79 11.57 2.16
CA LEU A 61 2.07 11.43 0.89
C LEU A 61 2.96 10.88 -0.22
N ARG A 62 4.18 11.39 -0.39
CA ARG A 62 5.13 10.85 -1.37
C ARG A 62 5.49 9.40 -1.09
N ALA A 63 5.70 9.05 0.19
CA ALA A 63 5.97 7.68 0.59
C ALA A 63 4.80 6.74 0.25
N LEU A 64 3.56 7.22 0.43
CA LEU A 64 2.35 6.49 0.05
C LEU A 64 2.24 6.31 -1.47
N GLU A 65 2.43 7.37 -2.25
CA GLU A 65 2.42 7.33 -3.72
C GLU A 65 3.44 6.33 -4.25
N HIS A 66 4.66 6.37 -3.72
CA HIS A 66 5.74 5.47 -4.09
C HIS A 66 5.42 4.01 -3.73
N ALA A 67 4.99 3.74 -2.50
CA ALA A 67 4.61 2.38 -2.08
C ALA A 67 3.43 1.84 -2.91
N ASN A 68 2.50 2.70 -3.31
CA ASN A 68 1.38 2.31 -4.17
C ASN A 68 1.85 1.99 -5.60
N ALA A 69 2.78 2.77 -6.16
CA ALA A 69 3.36 2.48 -7.47
C ALA A 69 4.13 1.14 -7.46
N GLU A 70 4.95 0.89 -6.44
CA GLU A 70 5.66 -0.38 -6.25
C GLU A 70 4.69 -1.56 -6.16
N LEU A 71 3.61 -1.40 -5.39
CA LEU A 71 2.58 -2.43 -5.24
C LEU A 71 1.88 -2.74 -6.56
N MET A 72 1.51 -1.71 -7.32
CA MET A 72 0.86 -1.87 -8.62
C MET A 72 1.78 -2.54 -9.65
N ALA A 73 3.07 -2.21 -9.64
CA ALA A 73 4.06 -2.88 -10.49
C ALA A 73 4.19 -4.38 -10.14
N ALA A 74 4.30 -4.71 -8.85
CA ALA A 74 4.40 -6.10 -8.40
C ALA A 74 3.13 -6.91 -8.71
N ILE A 75 1.94 -6.30 -8.58
CA ILE A 75 0.67 -6.93 -8.97
C ILE A 75 0.62 -7.17 -10.48
N SER A 76 1.06 -6.21 -11.28
CA SER A 76 1.12 -6.37 -12.75
C SER A 76 2.02 -7.53 -13.13
N GLU A 77 3.23 -7.58 -12.57
CA GLU A 77 4.19 -8.66 -12.80
C GLU A 77 3.62 -10.01 -12.33
N PHE A 78 2.98 -10.09 -11.16
CA PHE A 78 2.34 -11.32 -10.70
C PHE A 78 1.28 -11.82 -11.68
N ASN A 79 0.44 -10.91 -12.19
CA ASN A 79 -0.66 -11.26 -13.09
C ASN A 79 -0.16 -11.79 -14.45
N GLU A 80 1.03 -11.40 -14.90
CA GLU A 80 1.67 -11.97 -16.09
C GLU A 80 2.00 -13.46 -15.92
N TYR A 81 2.49 -13.86 -14.74
CA TYR A 81 2.85 -15.25 -14.45
C TYR A 81 1.70 -16.09 -13.86
N ALA A 82 0.59 -15.47 -13.45
CA ALA A 82 -0.49 -16.12 -12.70
C ALA A 82 -1.08 -17.33 -13.43
N ALA A 83 -1.31 -17.21 -14.75
CA ALA A 83 -1.88 -18.29 -15.55
C ALA A 83 -0.94 -19.51 -15.65
N GLU A 84 0.36 -19.27 -15.81
CA GLU A 84 1.38 -20.32 -15.89
C GLU A 84 1.73 -20.92 -14.52
N GLY A 85 1.58 -20.14 -13.46
CA GLY A 85 1.77 -20.57 -12.08
C GLY A 85 0.54 -21.23 -11.44
N GLU A 86 -0.54 -21.43 -12.20
CA GLU A 86 -1.82 -21.98 -11.71
C GLU A 86 -2.40 -21.19 -10.52
N LYS A 87 -2.19 -19.86 -10.52
CA LYS A 87 -2.67 -18.94 -9.48
C LYS A 87 -3.79 -18.05 -10.02
N PRO A 88 -4.79 -17.68 -9.21
CA PRO A 88 -5.74 -16.65 -9.58
C PRO A 88 -5.03 -15.28 -9.64
N PRO A 89 -5.29 -14.45 -10.68
CA PRO A 89 -4.72 -13.11 -10.75
C PRO A 89 -5.35 -12.18 -9.70
N TYR A 90 -4.59 -11.19 -9.25
CA TYR A 90 -5.10 -10.14 -8.38
C TYR A 90 -6.01 -9.18 -9.14
N GLN A 91 -7.16 -8.84 -8.54
CA GLN A 91 -8.05 -7.80 -9.02
C GLN A 91 -7.76 -6.48 -8.30
N VAL A 92 -7.57 -5.41 -9.07
CA VAL A 92 -7.41 -4.06 -8.51
C VAL A 92 -8.76 -3.36 -8.58
N VAL A 93 -9.29 -2.98 -7.42
CA VAL A 93 -10.59 -2.31 -7.30
C VAL A 93 -10.35 -0.88 -6.80
N ALA A 94 -10.86 0.10 -7.53
CA ALA A 94 -10.85 1.48 -7.08
C ALA A 94 -11.79 1.67 -5.87
N PRO A 95 -11.49 2.58 -4.93
CA PRO A 95 -12.43 2.94 -3.88
C PRO A 95 -13.77 3.35 -4.48
N ARG A 96 -14.89 2.93 -3.88
CA ARG A 96 -16.21 3.46 -4.23
C ARG A 96 -16.29 4.90 -3.71
N GLU A 97 -16.73 5.82 -4.56
CA GLU A 97 -17.02 7.22 -4.21
C GLU A 97 -18.11 7.33 -3.14
#